data_AF-A0A2N7IEZ3-F1
#
_entry.id   AF-A0A2N7IEZ3-F1
#
_cell.length_a   1.000
_cell.length_b   1.000
_cell.length_c   1.000
_cell.angle_alpha   90.00
_cell.angle_beta   90.00
_cell.angle_gamma   90.00
#
_symmetry.space_group_name_H-M   'P 1'
#
loop_
_entity.id
_entity.type
_entity.pdbx_description
1 polymer ?
#
loop_
_entity_poly.entity_id
_entity_poly.type
_entity_poly.pdbx_seq_one_letter_code
_entity_poly.pdbx_strand_id
1 'polypeptide(L)'
;MHLVCKFISSSSLSTNDLQYVLTPDECIGLFSRARTPKNILAQLPSTLVQQITASAKKNVHSLLNAIRVELVKANWVCLSSNVRRSPLTSKQLASFPRLKLHVDRVSKSTGERVHKANYQQVVDDVPLARHYSFSPVEPSPEHKIVVEFAGQWSSNAACLMLGKTDTQKEKVTVGKPDRENKHRSLATFKDLEVEGKTLYIKIPCFDQPQPILLKLAEDLKPVEKETQMDEWDNVLVPVRPLAYLDGSSDKAKASDLCGGFLYVFWKGKLWREMGINEKGYYQDVDVEYYRTLEQEEKKKDTPQVIQRSASGFAMAHFWAPYKISGEVQQGENGLKIIFSPKQKRFPQIEALESDAALLEKSSTPLDELSSYSDAQSFSAQQFTSDVDSAAIHKVTEDDMPWLSDQQAIVRSYDQSNTVIAYVDGQNSGFQLSVETGLIDFNTPIIHYAVISDSESDWVLSEALQYDQENPHFATAQLGGFPQKGKFTLQITSPGYTHHSELVFQDLTFEQIQNWSTPTQMAERVEPEPERSEQELNAEENLSQYMSLWKQELGM
;
A
#
# COMPACT_ATOMS: atom_id res chain seq x y z
N MET A 1 62.91 14.31 -27.64
CA MET A 1 62.49 12.98 -28.13
C MET A 1 61.57 12.36 -27.09
N HIS A 2 60.26 12.46 -27.28
CA HIS A 2 59.29 11.73 -26.46
C HIS A 2 59.34 10.26 -26.88
N LEU A 3 59.59 9.37 -25.93
CA LEU A 3 59.54 7.93 -26.18
C LEU A 3 58.08 7.49 -26.24
N VAL A 4 57.81 6.64 -27.22
CA VAL A 4 56.49 6.19 -27.67
C VAL A 4 56.11 4.93 -26.89
N CYS A 5 56.22 4.96 -25.55
CA CYS A 5 55.89 3.82 -24.70
C CYS A 5 55.36 4.19 -23.31
N LYS A 6 54.49 3.35 -22.75
CA LYS A 6 53.85 3.49 -21.43
C LYS A 6 54.09 2.23 -20.60
N PHE A 7 54.34 2.38 -19.31
CA PHE A 7 54.45 1.26 -18.38
C PHE A 7 53.16 1.09 -17.58
N ILE A 8 52.67 -0.14 -17.51
CA ILE A 8 51.52 -0.52 -16.69
C ILE A 8 51.88 -1.70 -15.78
N SER A 9 51.15 -1.87 -14.69
CA SER A 9 51.25 -3.07 -13.87
C SER A 9 50.76 -4.28 -14.66
N SER A 10 51.41 -5.43 -14.50
CA SER A 10 50.99 -6.70 -15.12
C SER A 10 49.62 -7.19 -14.64
N SER A 11 49.12 -6.69 -13.51
CA SER A 11 47.75 -6.94 -13.04
C SER A 11 46.69 -6.12 -13.79
N SER A 12 47.08 -5.00 -14.40
CA SER A 12 46.20 -4.08 -15.12
C SER A 12 46.17 -4.33 -16.64
N LEU A 13 46.85 -5.38 -17.11
CA LEU A 13 46.91 -5.74 -18.53
C LEU A 13 45.55 -6.27 -19.00
N SER A 14 44.94 -5.60 -19.99
CA SER A 14 43.67 -6.01 -20.58
C SER A 14 43.84 -6.65 -21.95
N THR A 15 42.78 -7.27 -22.48
CA THR A 15 42.76 -7.87 -23.82
C THR A 15 43.09 -6.85 -24.92
N ASN A 16 42.63 -5.61 -24.77
CA ASN A 16 42.87 -4.53 -25.73
C ASN A 16 44.34 -4.08 -25.76
N ASP A 17 45.08 -4.31 -24.68
CA ASP A 17 46.49 -3.91 -24.55
C ASP A 17 47.46 -4.91 -25.21
N LEU A 18 47.01 -6.15 -25.45
CA LEU A 18 47.88 -7.24 -25.96
C LEU A 18 48.58 -6.89 -27.28
N GLN A 19 47.92 -6.12 -28.15
CA GLN A 19 48.46 -5.69 -29.44
C GLN A 19 49.54 -4.60 -29.33
N TYR A 20 49.77 -4.04 -28.13
CA TYR A 20 50.74 -2.99 -27.85
C TYR A 20 51.93 -3.48 -26.99
N VAL A 21 51.88 -4.71 -26.46
CA VAL A 21 52.88 -5.23 -25.51
C VAL A 21 54.27 -5.37 -26.15
N LEU A 22 55.28 -4.76 -25.54
CA LEU A 22 56.68 -4.91 -25.90
C LEU A 22 57.37 -5.98 -25.05
N THR A 23 58.26 -6.75 -25.65
CA THR A 23 59.18 -7.60 -24.89
C THR A 23 60.18 -6.72 -24.11
N PRO A 24 60.76 -7.23 -23.01
CA PRO A 24 61.79 -6.50 -22.26
C PRO A 24 62.93 -6.00 -23.17
N ASP A 25 63.34 -6.81 -24.15
CA ASP A 25 64.45 -6.46 -25.04
C ASP A 25 64.08 -5.39 -26.07
N GLU A 26 62.86 -5.44 -26.61
CA GLU A 26 62.34 -4.37 -27.48
C GLU A 26 62.20 -3.06 -26.70
N CYS A 27 61.73 -3.13 -25.45
CA CYS A 27 61.65 -1.98 -24.56
C CYS A 27 63.04 -1.36 -24.33
N ILE A 28 64.06 -2.14 -23.97
CA ILE A 28 65.43 -1.63 -23.81
C ILE A 28 65.98 -1.08 -25.14
N GLY A 29 65.65 -1.72 -26.27
CA GLY A 29 65.99 -1.23 -27.61
C GLY A 29 65.48 0.19 -27.86
N LEU A 30 64.29 0.55 -27.37
CA LEU A 30 63.76 1.92 -27.47
C LEU A 30 64.59 2.93 -26.66
N PHE A 31 65.00 2.56 -25.45
CA PHE A 31 65.81 3.43 -24.58
C PHE A 31 67.30 3.46 -24.95
N SER A 32 67.79 2.56 -25.80
CA SER A 32 69.18 2.55 -26.27
C SER A 32 69.63 3.85 -26.95
N ARG A 33 68.68 4.62 -27.48
CA ARG A 33 68.91 5.92 -28.14
C ARG A 33 69.02 7.10 -27.16
N ALA A 34 68.70 6.89 -25.88
CA ALA A 34 68.76 7.93 -24.85
C ALA A 34 70.21 8.19 -24.41
N ARG A 35 70.67 9.43 -24.55
CA ARG A 35 72.07 9.81 -24.26
C ARG A 35 72.39 10.03 -22.78
N THR A 36 71.38 10.19 -21.92
CA THR A 36 71.57 10.51 -20.50
C THR A 36 70.65 9.71 -19.58
N PRO A 37 71.10 9.27 -18.38
CA PRO A 37 70.28 8.52 -17.44
C PRO A 37 69.03 9.31 -16.96
N LYS A 38 69.17 10.63 -16.80
CA LYS A 38 68.07 11.53 -16.37
C LYS A 38 66.87 11.47 -17.32
N ASN A 39 67.11 11.37 -18.63
CA ASN A 39 66.04 11.32 -19.63
C ASN A 39 65.26 10.00 -19.57
N ILE A 40 65.92 8.90 -19.22
CA ILE A 40 65.28 7.59 -19.05
C ILE A 40 64.44 7.59 -17.76
N LEU A 41 65.01 8.08 -16.65
CA LEU A 41 64.34 8.13 -15.36
C LEU A 41 63.07 8.99 -15.37
N ALA A 42 63.05 10.09 -16.14
CA ALA A 42 61.89 10.97 -16.26
C ALA A 42 60.67 10.29 -16.94
N GLN A 43 60.87 9.16 -17.63
CA GLN A 43 59.84 8.48 -18.40
C GLN A 43 59.34 7.19 -17.74
N LEU A 44 59.96 6.79 -16.63
CA LEU A 44 59.55 5.64 -15.86
C LEU A 44 58.58 6.07 -14.75
N PRO A 45 57.58 5.25 -14.39
CA PRO A 45 56.78 5.47 -13.20
C PRO A 45 57.67 5.61 -11.95
N SER A 46 57.31 6.52 -11.05
CA SER A 46 58.07 6.77 -9.82
C SER A 46 58.27 5.51 -8.97
N THR A 47 57.28 4.61 -8.95
CA THR A 47 57.31 3.31 -8.28
C THR A 47 58.35 2.36 -8.89
N LEU A 48 58.49 2.32 -10.22
CA LEU A 48 59.51 1.54 -10.90
C LEU A 48 60.90 2.14 -10.66
N VAL A 49 61.02 3.47 -10.66
CA VAL A 49 62.28 4.17 -10.35
C VAL A 49 62.77 3.86 -8.94
N GLN A 50 61.86 3.71 -7.96
CA GLN A 50 62.22 3.34 -6.58
C GLN A 50 62.81 1.93 -6.46
N GLN A 51 62.39 0.99 -7.32
CA GLN A 51 62.90 -0.39 -7.33
C GLN A 51 64.32 -0.50 -7.91
N ILE A 52 64.80 0.52 -8.62
CA ILE A 52 66.15 0.57 -9.18
C ILE A 52 67.13 1.11 -8.15
N THR A 53 68.22 0.39 -7.92
CA THR A 53 69.28 0.78 -6.97
C THR A 53 69.93 2.12 -7.33
N ALA A 54 70.34 2.88 -6.32
CA ALA A 54 70.95 4.21 -6.52
C ALA A 54 72.24 4.16 -7.35
N SER A 55 72.99 3.06 -7.30
CA SER A 55 74.20 2.85 -8.12
C SER A 55 73.88 2.63 -9.60
N ALA A 56 72.80 1.93 -9.92
CA ALA A 56 72.36 1.69 -11.30
C ALA A 56 71.90 2.97 -12.00
N LYS A 57 71.40 3.97 -11.26
CA LYS A 57 70.91 5.26 -11.82
C LYS A 57 72.01 6.17 -12.36
N LYS A 58 73.28 5.89 -12.07
CA LYS A 58 74.43 6.75 -12.42
C LYS A 58 74.94 6.56 -13.85
N ASN A 59 74.71 5.41 -14.47
CA ASN A 59 75.20 5.08 -15.82
C ASN A 59 74.06 4.50 -16.67
N VAL A 60 73.98 4.89 -17.94
CA VAL A 60 72.93 4.44 -18.87
C VAL A 60 72.92 2.92 -19.02
N HIS A 61 74.09 2.28 -19.13
CA HIS A 61 74.18 0.84 -19.33
C HIS A 61 73.69 0.06 -18.10
N SER A 62 74.11 0.46 -16.90
CA SER A 62 73.64 -0.17 -15.67
C SER A 62 72.15 0.11 -15.40
N LEU A 63 71.65 1.29 -15.78
CA LEU A 63 70.24 1.64 -15.68
C LEU A 63 69.38 0.78 -16.61
N LEU A 64 69.77 0.61 -17.88
CA LEU A 64 69.05 -0.23 -18.84
C LEU A 64 69.04 -1.71 -18.41
N ASN A 65 70.16 -2.21 -17.89
CA ASN A 65 70.21 -3.57 -17.34
C ASN A 65 69.30 -3.72 -16.11
N ALA A 66 69.25 -2.73 -15.21
CA ALA A 66 68.34 -2.78 -14.07
C ALA A 66 66.87 -2.74 -14.49
N ILE A 67 66.50 -1.92 -15.47
CA ILE A 67 65.15 -1.88 -16.05
C ILE A 67 64.80 -3.23 -16.69
N ARG A 68 65.73 -3.82 -17.43
CA ARG A 68 65.56 -5.15 -18.05
C ARG A 68 65.24 -6.21 -16.98
N VAL A 69 65.99 -6.22 -15.88
CA VAL A 69 65.78 -7.16 -14.77
C VAL A 69 64.38 -7.01 -14.18
N GLU A 70 63.88 -5.79 -13.97
CA GLU A 70 62.53 -5.56 -13.44
C GLU A 70 61.43 -5.96 -14.45
N LEU A 71 61.64 -5.72 -15.74
CA LEU A 71 60.68 -6.15 -16.78
C LEU A 71 60.66 -7.67 -16.95
N VAL A 72 61.80 -8.37 -16.76
CA VAL A 72 61.86 -9.83 -16.77
C VAL A 72 61.12 -10.44 -15.59
N LYS A 73 61.09 -9.77 -14.43
CA LYS A 73 60.26 -10.19 -13.28
C LYS A 73 58.76 -10.12 -13.60
N ALA A 74 58.38 -9.38 -14.65
CA ALA A 74 57.03 -9.16 -15.14
C ALA A 74 56.08 -8.60 -14.09
N ASN A 75 56.56 -7.70 -13.22
CA ASN A 75 55.69 -6.85 -12.39
C ASN A 75 55.12 -5.68 -13.19
N TRP A 76 55.88 -5.24 -14.20
CA TRP A 76 55.55 -4.17 -15.12
C TRP A 76 55.59 -4.67 -16.55
N VAL A 77 54.63 -4.22 -17.36
CA VAL A 77 54.57 -4.45 -18.80
C VAL A 77 54.74 -3.11 -19.52
N CYS A 78 55.61 -3.10 -20.54
CA CYS A 78 55.79 -1.94 -21.40
C CYS A 78 54.86 -2.06 -22.62
N LEU A 79 54.10 -1.01 -22.88
CA LEU A 79 53.21 -0.87 -24.04
C LEU A 79 53.80 0.17 -24.99
N SER A 80 53.88 -0.17 -26.27
CA SER A 80 54.16 0.79 -27.35
C SER A 80 52.95 1.70 -27.58
N SER A 81 53.15 2.96 -27.99
CA SER A 81 52.02 3.79 -28.45
C SER A 81 51.53 3.41 -29.85
N ASN A 82 52.31 2.60 -30.59
CA ASN A 82 51.91 2.06 -31.89
C ASN A 82 51.56 0.57 -31.77
N VAL A 83 50.50 0.15 -32.46
CA VAL A 83 50.12 -1.26 -32.59
C VAL A 83 51.26 -2.04 -33.24
N ARG A 84 51.55 -3.24 -32.72
CA ARG A 84 52.53 -4.13 -33.34
C ARG A 84 52.05 -4.59 -34.72
N ARG A 85 52.95 -4.65 -35.69
CA ARG A 85 52.66 -5.19 -37.02
C ARG A 85 52.34 -6.69 -37.02
N SER A 86 52.80 -7.41 -36.00
CA SER A 86 52.50 -8.82 -35.78
C SER A 86 52.33 -9.13 -34.29
N PRO A 87 51.40 -10.04 -33.92
CA PRO A 87 51.25 -10.50 -32.55
C PRO A 87 52.53 -11.12 -32.00
N LEU A 88 52.70 -11.08 -30.68
CA LEU A 88 53.83 -11.73 -30.01
C LEU A 88 53.80 -13.24 -30.25
N THR A 89 54.87 -13.77 -30.83
CA THR A 89 54.97 -15.21 -31.10
C THR A 89 55.41 -15.98 -29.87
N SER A 90 54.99 -17.25 -29.76
CA SER A 90 55.39 -18.16 -28.67
C SER A 90 56.91 -18.32 -28.55
N LYS A 91 57.66 -18.13 -29.65
CA LYS A 91 59.14 -18.14 -29.66
C LYS A 91 59.73 -16.90 -29.00
N GLN A 92 59.17 -15.71 -29.23
CA GLN A 92 59.62 -14.46 -28.59
C GLN A 92 59.29 -14.45 -27.09
N LEU A 93 58.17 -15.04 -26.70
CA LEU A 93 57.75 -15.16 -25.30
C LEU A 93 58.48 -16.26 -24.53
N ALA A 94 59.14 -17.21 -25.22
CA ALA A 94 59.88 -18.30 -24.58
C ALA A 94 61.02 -17.78 -23.68
N SER A 95 61.67 -16.69 -24.07
CA SER A 95 62.74 -16.05 -23.30
C SER A 95 62.25 -15.28 -22.07
N PHE A 96 60.92 -15.08 -21.93
CA PHE A 96 60.30 -14.29 -20.86
C PHE A 96 59.10 -15.04 -20.25
N PRO A 97 59.34 -16.13 -19.49
CA PRO A 97 58.27 -17.05 -19.05
C PRO A 97 57.20 -16.39 -18.18
N ARG A 98 57.57 -15.39 -17.37
CA ARG A 98 56.58 -14.65 -16.57
C ARG A 98 55.70 -13.73 -17.42
N LEU A 99 56.28 -13.02 -18.38
CA LEU A 99 55.51 -12.21 -19.32
C LEU A 99 54.57 -13.10 -20.15
N LYS A 100 55.05 -14.27 -20.58
CA LYS A 100 54.23 -15.28 -21.26
C LYS A 100 53.02 -15.70 -20.42
N LEU A 101 53.20 -15.97 -19.12
CA LEU A 101 52.08 -16.31 -18.23
C LEU A 101 51.02 -15.20 -18.14
N HIS A 102 51.43 -13.92 -18.13
CA HIS A 102 50.49 -12.79 -18.09
C HIS A 102 49.76 -12.61 -19.43
N VAL A 103 50.48 -12.70 -20.55
CA VAL A 103 49.89 -12.63 -21.90
C VAL A 103 48.92 -13.80 -22.14
N ASP A 104 49.31 -15.02 -21.79
CA ASP A 104 48.47 -16.22 -21.90
C ASP A 104 47.23 -16.14 -20.99
N ARG A 105 47.35 -15.59 -19.77
CA ARG A 105 46.22 -15.41 -18.84
C ARG A 105 45.16 -14.48 -19.43
N VAL A 106 45.57 -13.32 -19.95
CA VAL A 106 44.69 -12.31 -20.53
C VAL A 106 44.14 -12.77 -21.88
N SER A 107 44.90 -13.59 -22.61
CA SER A 107 44.44 -14.19 -23.87
C SER A 107 43.41 -15.29 -23.61
N LYS A 108 43.57 -16.12 -22.56
CA LYS A 108 42.62 -17.19 -22.19
C LYS A 108 41.36 -16.68 -21.49
N SER A 109 41.36 -15.47 -20.93
CA SER A 109 40.15 -14.85 -20.36
C SER A 109 39.15 -14.33 -21.40
N THR A 110 39.44 -14.49 -22.70
CA THR A 110 38.49 -14.19 -23.79
C THR A 110 37.48 -15.30 -24.05
N GLY A 111 37.63 -16.48 -23.42
CA GLY A 111 36.56 -17.47 -23.30
C GLY A 111 35.75 -17.22 -22.05
N GLU A 112 34.45 -17.01 -22.20
CA GLU A 112 33.45 -16.83 -21.13
C GLU A 112 33.77 -17.64 -19.88
N ARG A 113 34.16 -16.95 -18.80
CA ARG A 113 34.20 -17.56 -17.46
C ARG A 113 32.77 -17.67 -16.93
N VAL A 114 32.12 -18.75 -17.30
CA VAL A 114 31.00 -19.29 -16.53
C VAL A 114 31.57 -19.78 -15.19
N HIS A 115 31.20 -19.12 -14.10
CA HIS A 115 31.49 -19.60 -12.74
C HIS A 115 30.67 -20.88 -12.48
N LYS A 116 31.27 -22.07 -12.65
CA LYS A 116 30.66 -23.31 -12.15
C LYS A 116 30.97 -23.43 -10.65
N ALA A 117 29.93 -23.43 -9.83
CA ALA A 117 30.00 -23.82 -8.43
C ALA A 117 30.50 -25.27 -8.32
N ASN A 118 31.36 -25.55 -7.34
CA ASN A 118 31.94 -26.87 -7.04
C ASN A 118 30.87 -27.85 -6.53
N TYR A 119 29.96 -28.29 -7.40
CA TYR A 119 29.16 -29.48 -7.15
C TYR A 119 29.93 -30.73 -7.59
N GLN A 120 29.80 -31.81 -6.83
CA GLN A 120 30.22 -33.13 -7.26
C GLN A 120 29.53 -33.46 -8.59
N GLN A 121 30.31 -33.94 -9.57
CA GLN A 121 29.77 -34.33 -10.87
C GLN A 121 28.82 -35.52 -10.66
N VAL A 122 27.51 -35.27 -10.68
CA VAL A 122 26.50 -36.31 -10.81
C VAL A 122 26.70 -36.93 -12.18
N VAL A 123 27.05 -38.21 -12.23
CA VAL A 123 27.07 -38.96 -13.47
C VAL A 123 25.62 -39.31 -13.77
N ASP A 124 25.12 -38.80 -14.90
CA ASP A 124 23.77 -39.08 -15.36
C ASP A 124 23.74 -40.50 -15.92
N ASP A 125 23.49 -41.48 -15.05
CA ASP A 125 23.32 -42.88 -15.39
C ASP A 125 21.92 -43.16 -15.97
N VAL A 126 21.15 -42.12 -16.32
CA VAL A 126 19.85 -42.27 -16.98
C VAL A 126 20.07 -42.30 -18.50
N PRO A 127 19.80 -43.43 -19.17
CA PRO A 127 19.83 -43.48 -20.63
C PRO A 127 18.77 -42.52 -21.18
N LEU A 128 19.19 -41.43 -21.82
CA LEU A 128 18.30 -40.57 -22.58
C LEU A 128 17.61 -41.41 -23.65
N ALA A 129 16.29 -41.49 -23.58
CA ALA A 129 15.49 -42.22 -24.55
C ALA A 129 15.81 -41.68 -25.96
N ARG A 130 16.23 -42.58 -26.88
CA ARG A 130 16.58 -42.24 -28.27
C ARG A 130 15.41 -41.69 -29.11
N HIS A 131 14.22 -41.62 -28.50
CA HIS A 131 13.03 -41.06 -29.11
C HIS A 131 12.55 -39.91 -28.22
N TYR A 132 12.81 -38.68 -28.66
CA TYR A 132 12.04 -37.55 -28.18
C TYR A 132 10.60 -37.76 -28.65
N SER A 133 9.73 -38.19 -27.73
CA SER A 133 8.29 -37.99 -27.88
C SER A 133 8.07 -36.48 -27.80
N PHE A 134 8.04 -35.81 -28.95
CA PHE A 134 7.45 -34.48 -29.04
C PHE A 134 5.96 -34.66 -28.77
N SER A 135 5.55 -34.52 -27.51
CA SER A 135 4.16 -34.27 -27.20
C SER A 135 3.90 -32.84 -27.68
N PRO A 136 3.05 -32.64 -28.71
CA PRO A 136 2.66 -31.30 -29.09
C PRO A 136 2.13 -30.61 -27.84
N VAL A 137 2.76 -29.51 -27.43
CA VAL A 137 2.16 -28.63 -26.45
C VAL A 137 0.93 -28.08 -27.15
N GLU A 138 -0.26 -28.41 -26.65
CA GLU A 138 -1.49 -27.79 -27.13
C GLU A 138 -1.26 -26.27 -27.15
N PRO A 139 -1.49 -25.60 -28.29
CA PRO A 139 -1.21 -24.19 -28.41
C PRO A 139 -1.95 -23.46 -27.29
N SER A 140 -1.21 -22.71 -26.47
CA SER A 140 -1.80 -21.87 -25.44
C SER A 140 -2.80 -20.92 -26.10
N PRO A 141 -4.02 -20.77 -25.57
CA PRO A 141 -5.01 -19.90 -26.18
C PRO A 141 -4.48 -18.49 -26.39
N GLU A 142 -4.73 -17.90 -27.56
CA GLU A 142 -4.17 -16.59 -27.92
C GLU A 142 -5.09 -15.42 -27.54
N HIS A 143 -5.84 -15.54 -26.44
CA HIS A 143 -6.73 -14.47 -25.97
C HIS A 143 -6.34 -13.94 -24.60
N LYS A 144 -6.78 -12.71 -24.33
CA LYS A 144 -6.55 -12.00 -23.08
C LYS A 144 -7.78 -11.23 -22.63
N ILE A 145 -7.84 -10.98 -21.33
CA ILE A 145 -8.69 -9.96 -20.73
C ILE A 145 -7.74 -8.94 -20.10
N VAL A 146 -8.02 -7.66 -20.33
CA VAL A 146 -7.27 -6.56 -19.73
C VAL A 146 -8.22 -5.72 -18.91
N VAL A 147 -7.78 -5.40 -17.69
CA VAL A 147 -8.41 -4.41 -16.83
C VAL A 147 -7.42 -3.28 -16.64
N GLU A 148 -7.87 -2.07 -16.96
CA GLU A 148 -7.13 -0.85 -16.81
C GLU A 148 -7.40 -0.26 -15.42
N PHE A 149 -6.36 0.26 -14.78
CA PHE A 149 -6.45 1.11 -13.61
C PHE A 149 -6.04 2.52 -14.01
N ALA A 150 -6.87 3.52 -13.72
CA ALA A 150 -6.49 4.91 -13.88
C ALA A 150 -5.36 5.24 -12.89
N GLY A 151 -4.19 5.62 -13.39
CA GLY A 151 -2.98 5.90 -12.62
C GLY A 151 -1.89 4.82 -12.63
N GLN A 152 -0.75 5.15 -12.02
CA GLN A 152 0.38 4.23 -11.85
C GLN A 152 0.32 3.57 -10.48
N TRP A 153 0.01 2.27 -10.47
CA TRP A 153 -0.24 1.53 -9.24
C TRP A 153 0.93 0.63 -8.89
N SER A 154 1.39 0.77 -7.65
CA SER A 154 2.31 -0.19 -7.03
C SER A 154 1.52 -1.26 -6.26
N SER A 155 2.24 -2.23 -5.70
CA SER A 155 1.68 -3.41 -5.03
C SER A 155 0.54 -3.05 -4.06
N ASN A 156 -0.62 -3.68 -4.25
CA ASN A 156 -1.77 -3.62 -3.34
C ASN A 156 -2.06 -5.01 -2.77
N ALA A 157 -2.69 -5.05 -1.60
CA ALA A 157 -3.10 -6.32 -1.00
C ALA A 157 -4.25 -6.96 -1.82
N ALA A 158 -5.15 -6.15 -2.34
CA ALA A 158 -6.18 -6.59 -3.28
C ALA A 158 -5.59 -6.88 -4.67
N CYS A 159 -6.20 -7.83 -5.37
CA CYS A 159 -5.83 -8.22 -6.73
C CYS A 159 -7.08 -8.54 -7.56
N LEU A 160 -6.91 -8.75 -8.87
CA LEU A 160 -8.02 -9.16 -9.73
C LEU A 160 -8.01 -10.67 -9.93
N MET A 161 -9.20 -11.25 -10.01
CA MET A 161 -9.38 -12.68 -10.21
C MET A 161 -10.41 -12.96 -11.30
N LEU A 162 -10.09 -13.87 -12.21
CA LEU A 162 -11.07 -14.54 -13.06
C LEU A 162 -11.52 -15.82 -12.37
N GLY A 163 -12.84 -15.98 -12.25
CA GLY A 163 -13.45 -17.18 -11.67
C GLY A 163 -13.14 -18.45 -12.47
N LYS A 164 -13.25 -19.59 -11.79
CA LYS A 164 -13.13 -20.90 -12.43
C LYS A 164 -14.29 -21.12 -13.40
N THR A 165 -13.96 -21.77 -14.50
CA THR A 165 -14.86 -22.22 -15.58
C THR A 165 -14.71 -23.74 -15.77
N ASP A 166 -15.52 -24.34 -16.63
CA ASP A 166 -15.39 -25.78 -16.95
C ASP A 166 -14.07 -26.08 -17.67
N THR A 167 -13.59 -25.16 -18.50
CA THR A 167 -12.37 -25.37 -19.32
C THR A 167 -11.11 -24.82 -18.65
N GLN A 168 -11.21 -23.75 -17.85
CA GLN A 168 -10.04 -23.15 -17.19
C GLN A 168 -10.19 -22.96 -15.68
N LYS A 169 -9.07 -23.12 -14.98
CA LYS A 169 -8.93 -22.79 -13.55
C LYS A 169 -9.00 -21.28 -13.35
N GLU A 170 -9.26 -20.88 -12.11
CA GLU A 170 -9.15 -19.48 -11.68
C GLU A 170 -7.76 -18.91 -12.01
N LYS A 171 -7.73 -17.62 -12.35
CA LYS A 171 -6.50 -16.88 -12.61
C LYS A 171 -6.51 -15.61 -11.78
N VAL A 172 -5.36 -15.25 -11.22
CA VAL A 172 -5.18 -14.02 -10.44
C VAL A 172 -4.12 -13.16 -11.11
N THR A 173 -4.31 -11.85 -11.14
CA THR A 173 -3.34 -10.89 -11.66
C THR A 173 -3.41 -9.58 -10.88
N VAL A 174 -2.38 -8.75 -11.06
CA VAL A 174 -2.28 -7.42 -10.45
C VAL A 174 -1.98 -6.39 -11.54
N GLY A 175 -2.35 -5.14 -11.29
CA GLY A 175 -2.00 -4.03 -12.16
C GLY A 175 -0.48 -3.86 -12.26
N LYS A 176 0.01 -3.60 -13.48
CA LYS A 176 1.41 -3.25 -13.74
C LYS A 176 1.45 -1.93 -14.51
N PRO A 177 2.41 -1.04 -14.22
CA PRO A 177 2.64 0.16 -15.00
C PRO A 177 2.63 -0.08 -16.50
N ASP A 178 1.76 0.64 -17.22
CA ASP A 178 1.83 0.68 -18.68
C ASP A 178 3.00 1.59 -19.09
N ARG A 179 3.99 1.02 -19.79
CA ARG A 179 5.19 1.74 -20.23
C ARG A 179 4.91 2.69 -21.39
N GLU A 180 3.87 2.43 -22.16
CA GLU A 180 3.47 3.24 -23.30
C GLU A 180 2.56 4.39 -22.86
N ASN A 181 1.73 4.15 -21.84
CA ASN A 181 0.73 5.10 -21.36
C ASN A 181 0.91 5.39 -19.86
N LYS A 182 1.57 6.50 -19.55
CA LYS A 182 1.89 6.87 -18.15
C LYS A 182 0.67 7.18 -17.28
N HIS A 183 -0.49 7.40 -17.87
CA HIS A 183 -1.72 7.68 -17.12
C HIS A 183 -2.39 6.43 -16.54
N ARG A 184 -1.92 5.20 -16.85
CA ARG A 184 -2.59 3.96 -16.46
C ARG A 184 -1.68 2.79 -16.08
N SER A 185 -2.28 1.80 -15.41
CA SER A 185 -1.70 0.48 -15.17
C SER A 185 -2.61 -0.60 -15.76
N LEU A 186 -2.03 -1.71 -16.23
CA LEU A 186 -2.78 -2.79 -16.85
C LEU A 186 -2.63 -4.09 -16.05
N ALA A 187 -3.77 -4.69 -15.71
CA ALA A 187 -3.88 -6.05 -15.23
C ALA A 187 -4.29 -6.95 -16.41
N THR A 188 -3.35 -7.75 -16.91
CA THR A 188 -3.58 -8.63 -18.07
C THR A 188 -3.67 -10.09 -17.63
N PHE A 189 -4.80 -10.72 -17.92
CA PHE A 189 -4.97 -12.17 -17.91
C PHE A 189 -4.65 -12.70 -19.30
N LYS A 190 -3.69 -13.62 -19.42
CA LYS A 190 -3.27 -14.23 -20.70
C LYS A 190 -3.71 -15.68 -20.77
N ASP A 191 -3.55 -16.29 -21.95
CA ASP A 191 -3.78 -17.71 -22.21
C ASP A 191 -5.25 -18.10 -21.93
N LEU A 192 -6.20 -17.32 -22.43
CA LEU A 192 -7.64 -17.48 -22.17
C LEU A 192 -8.37 -18.20 -23.31
N GLU A 193 -9.23 -19.14 -22.97
CA GLU A 193 -10.17 -19.75 -23.92
C GLU A 193 -11.27 -18.75 -24.30
N VAL A 194 -11.89 -18.93 -25.48
CA VAL A 194 -12.99 -18.08 -25.97
C VAL A 194 -14.31 -18.44 -25.28
N GLU A 195 -14.38 -18.16 -23.98
CA GLU A 195 -15.56 -18.36 -23.17
C GLU A 195 -15.76 -17.19 -22.20
N GLY A 196 -16.98 -17.07 -21.67
CA GLY A 196 -17.31 -16.06 -20.67
C GLY A 196 -16.54 -16.26 -19.38
N LYS A 197 -15.97 -15.19 -18.84
CA LYS A 197 -15.30 -15.18 -17.53
C LYS A 197 -16.01 -14.26 -16.56
N THR A 198 -16.08 -14.67 -15.31
CA THR A 198 -16.52 -13.79 -14.21
C THR A 198 -15.32 -13.10 -13.59
N LEU A 199 -15.35 -11.76 -13.55
CA LEU A 199 -14.27 -10.93 -13.03
C LEU A 199 -14.60 -10.49 -11.60
N TYR A 200 -13.61 -10.58 -10.71
CA TYR A 200 -13.70 -10.17 -9.31
C TYR A 200 -12.53 -9.29 -8.88
N ILE A 201 -12.77 -8.40 -7.92
CA ILE A 201 -11.73 -7.90 -7.01
C ILE A 201 -11.63 -8.91 -5.84
N LYS A 202 -10.44 -9.43 -5.61
CA LYS A 202 -10.12 -10.36 -4.53
C LYS A 202 -9.39 -9.60 -3.43
N ILE A 203 -10.01 -9.48 -2.26
CA ILE A 203 -9.49 -8.75 -1.10
C ILE A 203 -9.12 -9.76 -0.02
N PRO A 204 -7.84 -9.86 0.37
CA PRO A 204 -7.44 -10.72 1.48
C PRO A 204 -7.99 -10.18 2.80
N CYS A 205 -8.32 -11.07 3.72
CA CYS A 205 -8.73 -10.74 5.08
C CYS A 205 -7.60 -11.05 6.07
N PHE A 206 -7.49 -10.30 7.15
CA PHE A 206 -6.43 -10.49 8.16
C PHE A 206 -6.78 -11.52 9.24
N ASP A 207 -8.07 -11.73 9.49
CA ASP A 207 -8.62 -12.58 10.56
C ASP A 207 -9.29 -13.87 10.04
N GLN A 208 -9.46 -14.00 8.72
CA GLN A 208 -10.09 -15.17 8.10
C GLN A 208 -9.35 -15.65 6.83
N PRO A 209 -9.32 -16.96 6.57
CA PRO A 209 -8.58 -17.53 5.44
C PRO A 209 -9.25 -17.29 4.09
N GLN A 210 -10.57 -17.05 4.06
CA GLN A 210 -11.30 -16.78 2.84
C GLN A 210 -11.26 -15.29 2.50
N PRO A 211 -10.87 -14.91 1.27
CA PRO A 211 -10.88 -13.53 0.82
C PRO A 211 -12.29 -13.08 0.46
N ILE A 212 -12.56 -11.79 0.59
CA ILE A 212 -13.78 -11.16 0.07
C ILE A 212 -13.66 -11.09 -1.46
N LEU A 213 -14.70 -11.52 -2.16
CA LEU A 213 -14.78 -11.51 -3.62
C LEU A 213 -15.86 -10.54 -4.10
N LEU A 214 -15.43 -9.37 -4.57
CA LEU A 214 -16.34 -8.37 -5.13
C LEU A 214 -16.50 -8.61 -6.63
N LYS A 215 -17.68 -9.05 -7.04
CA LYS A 215 -17.99 -9.30 -8.45
C LYS A 215 -18.05 -7.98 -9.23
N LEU A 216 -17.39 -7.94 -10.38
CA LEU A 216 -17.35 -6.79 -11.30
C LEU A 216 -18.16 -7.05 -12.58
N ALA A 217 -17.97 -8.22 -13.19
CA ALA A 217 -18.63 -8.57 -14.44
C ALA A 217 -18.86 -10.08 -14.53
N GLU A 218 -19.91 -10.47 -15.25
CA GLU A 218 -20.18 -11.84 -15.66
C GLU A 218 -20.10 -11.94 -17.18
N ASP A 219 -19.82 -13.15 -17.69
CA ASP A 219 -19.73 -13.45 -19.13
C ASP A 219 -18.75 -12.54 -19.92
N LEU A 220 -17.69 -12.04 -19.28
CA LEU A 220 -16.69 -11.19 -19.92
C LEU A 220 -15.95 -11.97 -21.00
N LYS A 221 -16.02 -11.50 -22.25
CA LYS A 221 -15.39 -12.18 -23.40
C LYS A 221 -13.92 -11.75 -23.56
N PRO A 222 -12.98 -12.70 -23.70
CA PRO A 222 -11.61 -12.39 -24.05
C PRO A 222 -11.49 -11.80 -25.45
N VAL A 223 -10.45 -10.99 -25.64
CA VAL A 223 -10.04 -10.43 -26.95
C VAL A 223 -8.76 -11.09 -27.42
N GLU A 224 -8.45 -10.97 -28.72
CA GLU A 224 -7.18 -11.43 -29.29
C GLU A 224 -5.98 -10.82 -28.54
N LYS A 225 -4.93 -11.60 -28.34
CA LYS A 225 -3.74 -11.25 -27.54
C LYS A 225 -3.03 -9.99 -28.05
N GLU A 226 -3.09 -9.73 -29.35
CA GLU A 226 -2.43 -8.64 -30.05
C GLU A 226 -3.26 -7.35 -30.01
N THR A 227 -4.53 -7.42 -29.58
CA THR A 227 -5.42 -6.26 -29.43
C THR A 227 -4.79 -5.21 -28.53
N GLN A 228 -4.82 -3.95 -28.95
CA GLN A 228 -4.46 -2.79 -28.13
C GLN A 228 -5.60 -1.78 -28.21
N MET A 229 -5.84 -1.08 -27.11
CA MET A 229 -6.88 -0.06 -27.00
C MET A 229 -6.30 1.20 -26.37
N ASP A 230 -6.74 2.36 -26.86
CA ASP A 230 -6.40 3.65 -26.27
C ASP A 230 -6.96 3.74 -24.84
N GLU A 231 -8.17 3.23 -24.63
CA GLU A 231 -8.78 2.99 -23.32
C GLU A 231 -9.45 1.59 -23.32
N TRP A 232 -9.14 0.74 -22.35
CA TRP A 232 -9.71 -0.61 -22.28
C TRP A 232 -11.18 -0.62 -21.89
N ASP A 233 -11.92 -1.69 -22.23
CA ASP A 233 -13.35 -1.83 -21.91
C ASP A 233 -13.66 -2.05 -20.42
N ASN A 234 -12.64 -2.39 -19.62
CA ASN A 234 -12.77 -2.56 -18.18
C ASN A 234 -11.80 -1.60 -17.49
N VAL A 235 -12.32 -0.55 -16.86
CA VAL A 235 -11.53 0.50 -16.21
C VAL A 235 -11.97 0.65 -14.76
N LEU A 236 -11.00 0.54 -13.86
CA LEU A 236 -11.15 0.78 -12.44
C LEU A 236 -10.47 2.09 -12.07
N VAL A 237 -11.18 2.93 -11.29
CA VAL A 237 -10.66 4.20 -10.80
C VAL A 237 -10.41 4.13 -9.29
N PRO A 238 -9.21 4.47 -8.80
CA PRO A 238 -8.94 4.73 -7.38
C PRO A 238 -9.77 5.90 -6.83
N VAL A 239 -10.48 5.69 -5.72
CA VAL A 239 -11.29 6.73 -5.07
C VAL A 239 -10.98 6.81 -3.57
N ARG A 240 -10.71 8.02 -3.09
CA ARG A 240 -10.57 8.36 -1.67
C ARG A 240 -11.61 9.42 -1.27
N PRO A 241 -12.51 9.11 -0.34
CA PRO A 241 -13.44 10.12 0.18
C PRO A 241 -12.76 11.22 1.01
N LEU A 242 -13.29 12.44 0.92
CA LEU A 242 -13.16 13.49 1.94
C LEU A 242 -14.56 13.90 2.42
N ALA A 243 -14.70 14.22 3.69
CA ALA A 243 -15.97 14.59 4.29
C ALA A 243 -16.10 16.11 4.44
N TYR A 244 -17.21 16.68 3.96
CA TYR A 244 -17.56 18.07 4.25
C TYR A 244 -17.81 18.26 5.73
N LEU A 245 -17.41 19.43 6.25
CA LEU A 245 -17.64 19.84 7.64
C LEU A 245 -19.10 20.26 7.89
N ASP A 246 -19.76 20.80 6.88
CA ASP A 246 -21.12 21.30 6.99
C ASP A 246 -21.90 21.03 5.69
N GLY A 247 -23.20 21.34 5.70
CA GLY A 247 -24.06 21.19 4.53
C GLY A 247 -23.81 22.22 3.41
N SER A 248 -22.74 23.03 3.47
CA SER A 248 -22.45 24.04 2.43
C SER A 248 -21.88 23.45 1.14
N SER A 249 -21.38 22.21 1.19
CA SER A 249 -20.64 21.56 0.10
C SER A 249 -19.40 22.34 -0.35
N ASP A 250 -18.85 23.20 0.51
CA ASP A 250 -17.60 23.92 0.26
C ASP A 250 -16.40 22.96 0.40
N LYS A 251 -15.71 22.73 -0.71
CA LYS A 251 -14.53 21.84 -0.77
C LYS A 251 -13.34 22.35 0.04
N ALA A 252 -13.29 23.64 0.37
CA ALA A 252 -12.32 24.18 1.30
C ALA A 252 -12.59 23.77 2.75
N LYS A 253 -13.84 23.40 3.05
CA LYS A 253 -14.31 22.87 4.32
C LYS A 253 -14.57 21.36 4.22
N ALA A 254 -13.60 20.63 3.68
CA ALA A 254 -13.60 19.17 3.70
C ALA A 254 -12.34 18.66 4.38
N SER A 255 -12.44 17.56 5.12
CA SER A 255 -11.31 16.94 5.80
C SER A 255 -11.28 15.44 5.56
N ASP A 256 -10.15 14.82 5.92
CA ASP A 256 -9.99 13.38 5.78
C ASP A 256 -10.77 12.62 6.85
N LEU A 257 -11.05 11.34 6.62
CA LEU A 257 -11.79 10.50 7.55
C LEU A 257 -10.84 9.60 8.36
N CYS A 258 -11.04 9.53 9.67
CA CYS A 258 -10.30 8.65 10.60
C CYS A 258 -11.24 7.77 11.45
N GLY A 259 -12.47 7.54 11.00
CA GLY A 259 -13.43 6.70 11.68
C GLY A 259 -14.73 6.56 10.88
N GLY A 260 -15.62 5.68 11.35
CA GLY A 260 -16.92 5.43 10.74
C GLY A 260 -16.89 4.43 9.59
N PHE A 261 -17.87 4.53 8.70
CA PHE A 261 -18.15 3.55 7.64
C PHE A 261 -18.45 4.25 6.32
N LEU A 262 -17.91 3.69 5.24
CA LEU A 262 -18.22 4.06 3.87
C LEU A 262 -19.06 2.97 3.22
N TYR A 263 -20.18 3.37 2.62
CA TYR A 263 -21.07 2.50 1.85
C TYR A 263 -20.96 2.87 0.38
N VAL A 264 -20.67 1.87 -0.46
CA VAL A 264 -20.63 2.03 -1.92
C VAL A 264 -21.78 1.24 -2.51
N PHE A 265 -22.74 1.96 -3.05
CA PHE A 265 -23.84 1.40 -3.82
C PHE A 265 -23.48 1.40 -5.30
N TRP A 266 -23.77 0.30 -5.97
CA TRP A 266 -23.58 0.14 -7.40
C TRP A 266 -24.80 -0.55 -8.00
N LYS A 267 -25.37 0.02 -9.06
CA LYS A 267 -26.63 -0.44 -9.67
C LYS A 267 -27.77 -0.55 -8.65
N GLY A 268 -27.86 0.45 -7.77
CA GLY A 268 -28.88 0.54 -6.72
C GLY A 268 -28.76 -0.47 -5.57
N LYS A 269 -27.68 -1.27 -5.51
CA LYS A 269 -27.44 -2.25 -4.44
C LYS A 269 -26.14 -1.96 -3.71
N LEU A 270 -26.11 -2.25 -2.41
CA LEU A 270 -24.89 -2.15 -1.61
C LEU A 270 -23.87 -3.15 -2.17
N TRP A 271 -22.79 -2.61 -2.72
CA TRP A 271 -21.70 -3.39 -3.29
C TRP A 271 -20.53 -3.54 -2.31
N ARG A 272 -20.23 -2.49 -1.53
CA ARG A 272 -19.20 -2.53 -0.50
C ARG A 272 -19.63 -1.78 0.74
N GLU A 273 -19.32 -2.36 1.88
CA GLU A 273 -19.27 -1.66 3.17
C GLU A 273 -17.82 -1.70 3.65
N MET A 274 -17.27 -0.56 4.02
CA MET A 274 -15.89 -0.45 4.51
C MET A 274 -15.87 0.28 5.85
N GLY A 275 -15.24 -0.32 6.86
CA GLY A 275 -14.88 0.38 8.09
C GLY A 275 -13.65 1.26 7.85
N ILE A 276 -13.62 2.43 8.48
CA ILE A 276 -12.49 3.37 8.42
C ILE A 276 -11.79 3.31 9.77
N ASN A 277 -10.49 3.01 9.77
CA ASN A 277 -9.71 2.97 11.00
C ASN A 277 -9.17 4.36 11.39
N GLU A 278 -8.60 4.45 12.59
CA GLU A 278 -8.03 5.68 13.16
C GLU A 278 -6.93 6.33 12.30
N LYS A 279 -6.35 5.57 11.36
CA LYS A 279 -5.32 6.06 10.42
C LYS A 279 -5.90 6.44 9.06
N GLY A 280 -7.22 6.40 8.87
CA GLY A 280 -7.89 6.72 7.62
C GLY A 280 -7.68 5.71 6.49
N TYR A 281 -7.46 4.43 6.84
CA TYR A 281 -7.51 3.32 5.89
C TYR A 281 -8.88 2.63 5.94
N TYR A 282 -9.30 2.15 4.77
CA TYR A 282 -10.56 1.47 4.50
C TYR A 282 -10.37 -0.05 4.58
N GLN A 283 -11.26 -0.72 5.30
CA GLN A 283 -11.26 -2.17 5.50
C GLN A 283 -12.62 -2.74 5.12
N ASP A 284 -12.67 -3.62 4.12
CA ASP A 284 -13.92 -4.20 3.65
C ASP A 284 -14.59 -5.13 4.68
N VAL A 285 -15.90 -5.04 4.74
CA VAL A 285 -16.80 -5.97 5.43
C VAL A 285 -17.32 -6.98 4.39
N ASP A 286 -17.38 -8.26 4.75
CA ASP A 286 -18.01 -9.28 3.90
C ASP A 286 -19.54 -9.15 3.97
N VAL A 287 -20.08 -8.24 3.14
CA VAL A 287 -21.51 -7.90 3.13
C VAL A 287 -22.38 -9.14 2.87
N GLU A 288 -22.01 -10.01 1.94
CA GLU A 288 -22.81 -11.18 1.57
C GLU A 288 -22.85 -12.23 2.68
N TYR A 289 -21.70 -12.48 3.32
CA TYR A 289 -21.63 -13.32 4.51
C TYR A 289 -22.55 -12.80 5.62
N TYR A 290 -22.46 -11.51 5.95
CA TYR A 290 -23.27 -10.92 7.02
C TYR A 290 -24.75 -10.81 6.66
N ARG A 291 -25.12 -10.61 5.39
CA ARG A 291 -26.53 -10.70 4.95
C ARG A 291 -27.09 -12.09 5.23
N THR A 292 -26.33 -13.13 4.91
CA THR A 292 -26.75 -14.52 5.16
C THR A 292 -26.93 -14.77 6.65
N LEU A 293 -25.95 -14.37 7.47
CA LEU A 293 -26.04 -14.50 8.92
C LEU A 293 -27.24 -13.76 9.51
N GLU A 294 -27.52 -12.53 9.06
CA GLU A 294 -28.67 -11.74 9.52
C GLU A 294 -29.99 -12.48 9.25
N GLN A 295 -30.13 -13.10 8.08
CA GLN A 295 -31.34 -13.88 7.74
C GLN A 295 -31.47 -15.16 8.56
N GLU A 296 -30.36 -15.76 8.99
CA GLU A 296 -30.36 -16.89 9.91
C GLU A 296 -30.71 -16.46 11.34
N GLU A 297 -30.16 -15.32 11.79
CA GLU A 297 -30.38 -14.76 13.12
C GLU A 297 -31.84 -14.33 13.33
N LYS A 298 -32.45 -13.72 12.31
CA LYS A 298 -33.88 -13.37 12.29
C LYS A 298 -34.82 -14.56 12.51
N LYS A 299 -34.36 -15.80 12.28
CA LYS A 299 -35.17 -17.03 12.47
C LYS A 299 -35.10 -17.59 13.89
N LYS A 300 -34.22 -17.05 14.76
CA LYS A 300 -34.08 -17.53 16.14
C LYS A 300 -35.19 -16.96 17.02
N ASP A 301 -35.52 -17.67 18.10
CA ASP A 301 -36.52 -17.23 19.08
C ASP A 301 -36.14 -15.90 19.76
N THR A 302 -34.84 -15.59 19.82
CA THR A 302 -34.32 -14.34 20.40
C THR A 302 -33.21 -13.77 19.51
N PRO A 303 -33.57 -13.07 18.42
CA PRO A 303 -32.59 -12.52 17.48
C PRO A 303 -31.64 -11.54 18.17
N GLN A 304 -30.35 -11.67 17.91
CA GLN A 304 -29.33 -10.72 18.35
C GLN A 304 -28.94 -9.77 17.23
N VAL A 305 -28.51 -8.56 17.60
CA VAL A 305 -27.94 -7.62 16.62
C VAL A 305 -26.53 -8.08 16.25
N ILE A 306 -26.29 -8.32 14.97
CA ILE A 306 -24.98 -8.74 14.47
C ILE A 306 -24.12 -7.51 14.20
N GLN A 307 -22.99 -7.41 14.91
CA GLN A 307 -21.93 -6.47 14.58
C GLN A 307 -21.10 -7.01 13.42
N ARG A 308 -20.92 -6.23 12.34
CA ARG A 308 -20.19 -6.69 11.16
C ARG A 308 -18.74 -6.23 11.23
N SER A 309 -17.82 -7.19 11.22
CA SER A 309 -16.38 -6.96 11.30
C SER A 309 -15.82 -6.49 9.95
N ALA A 310 -14.98 -5.46 10.00
CA ALA A 310 -14.22 -4.97 8.86
C ALA A 310 -12.90 -5.77 8.72
N SER A 311 -13.01 -7.02 8.26
CA SER A 311 -11.93 -8.00 8.16
C SER A 311 -10.97 -7.80 6.98
N GLY A 312 -11.38 -7.02 5.97
CA GLY A 312 -10.59 -6.75 4.78
C GLY A 312 -9.26 -6.08 5.11
N PHE A 313 -8.22 -6.42 4.35
CA PHE A 313 -6.93 -5.78 4.50
C PHE A 313 -7.03 -4.27 4.23
N ALA A 314 -6.40 -3.47 5.09
CA ALA A 314 -6.48 -2.02 5.05
C ALA A 314 -5.91 -1.43 3.75
N MET A 315 -6.70 -0.58 3.08
CA MET A 315 -6.33 0.13 1.85
C MET A 315 -6.54 1.64 2.01
N ALA A 316 -5.74 2.47 1.35
CA ALA A 316 -5.86 3.93 1.46
C ALA A 316 -6.91 4.53 0.50
N HIS A 317 -7.40 3.75 -0.45
CA HIS A 317 -8.46 4.12 -1.38
C HIS A 317 -9.13 2.82 -1.83
N PHE A 318 -10.31 2.93 -2.42
CA PHE A 318 -11.00 1.79 -2.99
C PHE A 318 -11.01 1.90 -4.53
N TRP A 319 -11.13 0.76 -5.22
CA TRP A 319 -11.28 0.76 -6.68
C TRP A 319 -12.75 0.77 -7.07
N ALA A 320 -13.15 1.79 -7.81
CA ALA A 320 -14.49 1.99 -8.34
C ALA A 320 -14.55 1.53 -9.83
N PRO A 321 -15.51 0.67 -10.22
CA PRO A 321 -15.72 0.32 -11.61
C PRO A 321 -16.30 1.48 -12.40
N TYR A 322 -15.46 2.26 -13.06
CA TYR A 322 -15.89 3.35 -13.92
C TYR A 322 -16.50 2.81 -15.23
N LYS A 323 -15.82 1.87 -15.88
CA LYS A 323 -16.27 1.27 -17.14
C LYS A 323 -16.12 -0.23 -17.08
N ILE A 324 -17.16 -0.97 -17.45
CA ILE A 324 -17.17 -2.43 -17.42
C ILE A 324 -17.80 -2.94 -18.70
N SER A 325 -17.12 -3.85 -19.40
CA SER A 325 -17.57 -4.37 -20.71
C SER A 325 -17.93 -3.25 -21.71
N GLY A 326 -17.19 -2.14 -21.67
CA GLY A 326 -17.41 -0.97 -22.54
C GLY A 326 -18.53 -0.04 -22.08
N GLU A 327 -19.32 -0.43 -21.08
CA GLU A 327 -20.40 0.40 -20.51
C GLU A 327 -19.85 1.30 -19.41
N VAL A 328 -20.03 2.61 -19.57
CA VAL A 328 -19.74 3.61 -18.54
C VAL A 328 -20.78 3.51 -17.43
N GLN A 329 -20.32 3.41 -16.18
CA GLN A 329 -21.17 3.24 -15.00
C GLN A 329 -21.63 4.62 -14.47
N GLN A 330 -22.78 5.09 -14.96
CA GLN A 330 -23.37 6.40 -14.59
C GLN A 330 -24.88 6.30 -14.28
N GLY A 331 -25.40 7.31 -13.59
CA GLY A 331 -26.84 7.46 -13.32
C GLY A 331 -27.40 6.33 -12.46
N GLU A 332 -28.48 5.69 -12.92
CA GLU A 332 -29.11 4.58 -12.20
C GLU A 332 -28.16 3.37 -12.03
N ASN A 333 -27.30 3.13 -13.02
CA ASN A 333 -26.28 2.06 -12.99
C ASN A 333 -24.95 2.52 -12.39
N GLY A 334 -24.84 3.81 -12.04
CA GLY A 334 -23.63 4.43 -11.52
C GLY A 334 -23.30 4.02 -10.08
N LEU A 335 -22.15 4.50 -9.62
CA LEU A 335 -21.72 4.36 -8.23
C LEU A 335 -22.18 5.53 -7.39
N LYS A 336 -22.61 5.22 -6.18
CA LYS A 336 -23.09 6.17 -5.18
C LYS A 336 -22.45 5.86 -3.85
N ILE A 337 -21.88 6.86 -3.20
CA ILE A 337 -21.19 6.67 -1.93
C ILE A 337 -21.87 7.43 -0.80
N ILE A 338 -21.88 6.81 0.38
CA ILE A 338 -22.45 7.38 1.61
C ILE A 338 -21.45 7.17 2.73
N PHE A 339 -21.11 8.24 3.44
CA PHE A 339 -20.41 8.15 4.71
C PHE A 339 -21.41 8.09 5.88
N SER A 340 -21.06 7.32 6.91
CA SER A 340 -21.82 7.22 8.15
C SER A 340 -20.85 7.08 9.33
N PRO A 341 -20.91 7.94 10.35
CA PRO A 341 -20.07 7.81 11.55
C PRO A 341 -20.27 6.47 12.28
N LYS A 342 -21.45 5.86 12.12
CA LYS A 342 -21.83 4.59 12.74
C LYS A 342 -22.22 3.56 11.68
N GLN A 343 -22.03 2.30 12.03
CA GLN A 343 -22.41 1.18 11.18
C GLN A 343 -23.94 1.17 10.99
N LYS A 344 -24.41 1.37 9.74
CA LYS A 344 -25.83 1.29 9.41
C LYS A 344 -26.35 -0.13 9.65
N ARG A 345 -27.59 -0.26 10.12
CA ARG A 345 -28.24 -1.57 10.26
C ARG A 345 -28.73 -2.05 8.89
N PHE A 346 -28.90 -3.36 8.73
CA PHE A 346 -29.41 -3.93 7.47
C PHE A 346 -30.74 -3.32 7.01
N PRO A 347 -31.75 -3.09 7.88
CA PRO A 347 -32.98 -2.42 7.44
C PRO A 347 -32.76 -1.03 6.82
N GLN A 348 -31.79 -0.25 7.34
CA GLN A 348 -31.45 1.07 6.79
C GLN A 348 -30.76 0.94 5.42
N ILE A 349 -29.92 -0.08 5.25
CA ILE A 349 -29.30 -0.42 3.96
C ILE A 349 -30.39 -0.85 2.97
N GLU A 350 -31.26 -1.77 3.37
CA GLU A 350 -32.35 -2.30 2.55
C GLU A 350 -33.34 -1.20 2.12
N ALA A 351 -33.58 -0.20 2.96
CA ALA A 351 -34.37 0.99 2.61
C ALA A 351 -33.72 1.79 1.48
N LEU A 352 -32.41 2.06 1.56
CA LEU A 352 -31.64 2.72 0.49
C LEU A 352 -31.63 1.89 -0.81
N GLU A 353 -31.59 0.57 -0.70
CA GLU A 353 -31.63 -0.35 -1.87
C GLU A 353 -33.01 -0.50 -2.51
N SER A 354 -34.07 -0.07 -1.82
CA SER A 354 -35.46 -0.23 -2.25
C SER A 354 -36.07 1.08 -2.76
N ASP A 355 -35.48 2.22 -2.40
CA ASP A 355 -35.92 3.55 -2.82
C ASP A 355 -34.76 4.30 -3.50
N ALA A 356 -34.81 4.36 -4.84
CA ALA A 356 -33.82 5.05 -5.63
C ALA A 356 -33.77 6.56 -5.32
N ALA A 357 -34.91 7.21 -5.07
CA ALA A 357 -34.95 8.63 -4.79
C ALA A 357 -34.34 8.94 -3.41
N LEU A 358 -34.55 8.07 -2.43
CA LEU A 358 -33.88 8.15 -1.14
C LEU A 358 -32.36 7.99 -1.30
N LEU A 359 -31.92 6.99 -2.07
CA LEU A 359 -30.51 6.76 -2.31
C LEU A 359 -29.84 7.96 -3.00
N GLU A 360 -30.45 8.52 -4.05
CA GLU A 360 -29.95 9.74 -4.73
C GLU A 360 -29.82 10.91 -3.76
N LYS A 361 -30.83 11.12 -2.90
CA LYS A 361 -30.83 12.22 -1.92
C LYS A 361 -29.78 12.05 -0.84
N SER A 362 -29.44 10.80 -0.48
CA SER A 362 -28.57 10.47 0.65
C SER A 362 -27.12 10.17 0.26
N SER A 363 -26.75 10.27 -1.03
CA SER A 363 -25.44 9.85 -1.52
C SER A 363 -24.76 10.89 -2.39
N THR A 364 -23.44 10.73 -2.53
CA THR A 364 -22.65 11.42 -3.55
C THR A 364 -22.51 10.50 -4.77
N PRO A 365 -22.95 10.92 -5.97
CA PRO A 365 -22.72 10.16 -7.19
C PRO A 365 -21.27 10.26 -7.65
N LEU A 366 -20.75 9.19 -8.25
CA LEU A 366 -19.43 9.13 -8.88
C LEU A 366 -19.51 9.18 -10.41
N ASP A 367 -20.56 9.79 -10.96
CA ASP A 367 -20.76 9.87 -12.41
C ASP A 367 -19.64 10.65 -13.11
N GLU A 368 -19.02 11.59 -12.40
CA GLU A 368 -17.91 12.43 -12.86
C GLU A 368 -16.63 11.66 -13.20
N LEU A 369 -16.54 10.38 -12.83
CA LEU A 369 -15.44 9.50 -13.23
C LEU A 369 -15.35 9.36 -14.77
N SER A 370 -16.43 9.65 -15.50
CA SER A 370 -16.44 9.65 -16.97
C SER A 370 -15.51 10.66 -17.62
N SER A 371 -15.04 11.67 -16.89
CA SER A 371 -14.03 12.59 -17.42
C SER A 371 -12.74 11.88 -17.81
N TYR A 372 -12.49 10.68 -17.28
CA TYR A 372 -11.32 9.88 -17.60
C TYR A 372 -11.24 9.51 -19.08
N SER A 373 -12.37 9.19 -19.74
CA SER A 373 -12.35 8.80 -21.15
C SER A 373 -11.85 9.91 -22.07
N ASP A 374 -12.16 11.16 -21.73
CA ASP A 374 -11.73 12.32 -22.53
C ASP A 374 -10.33 12.81 -22.15
N ALA A 375 -10.01 12.84 -20.85
CA ALA A 375 -8.83 13.52 -20.33
C ALA A 375 -7.70 12.58 -19.89
N GLN A 376 -7.96 11.28 -19.72
CA GLN A 376 -7.03 10.30 -19.13
C GLN A 376 -6.44 10.77 -17.78
N SER A 377 -7.20 11.63 -17.10
CA SER A 377 -6.84 12.33 -15.87
C SER A 377 -8.11 12.91 -15.24
N PHE A 378 -7.98 13.41 -14.01
CA PHE A 378 -9.08 14.01 -13.26
C PHE A 378 -8.78 15.46 -12.94
N SER A 379 -9.83 16.23 -12.73
CA SER A 379 -9.76 17.63 -12.31
C SER A 379 -10.93 17.93 -11.36
N ALA A 380 -10.89 19.06 -10.65
CA ALA A 380 -11.99 19.50 -9.80
C ALA A 380 -13.31 19.67 -10.58
N GLN A 381 -14.34 18.95 -10.14
CA GLN A 381 -15.71 19.00 -10.67
C GLN A 381 -16.71 19.35 -9.56
N GLN A 382 -17.98 18.94 -9.62
CA GLN A 382 -18.96 19.24 -8.57
C GLN A 382 -18.76 18.31 -7.36
N PHE A 383 -18.74 17.01 -7.59
CA PHE A 383 -18.70 15.98 -6.53
C PHE A 383 -17.32 15.37 -6.31
N THR A 384 -16.41 15.56 -7.25
CA THR A 384 -15.08 14.96 -7.26
C THR A 384 -13.98 15.98 -7.55
N SER A 385 -12.73 15.61 -7.29
CA SER A 385 -11.54 16.32 -7.77
C SER A 385 -10.37 15.37 -7.92
N ASP A 386 -9.28 15.85 -8.53
CA ASP A 386 -7.97 15.26 -8.32
C ASP A 386 -7.44 15.55 -6.90
N VAL A 387 -6.39 14.85 -6.50
CA VAL A 387 -5.73 15.01 -5.20
C VAL A 387 -5.03 16.37 -5.07
N ASP A 388 -4.39 16.84 -6.14
CA ASP A 388 -3.59 18.06 -6.14
C ASP A 388 -4.45 19.31 -5.83
N SER A 389 -5.70 19.30 -6.32
CA SER A 389 -6.67 20.37 -6.10
C SER A 389 -7.42 20.28 -4.77
N ALA A 390 -7.34 19.16 -4.06
CA ALA A 390 -8.11 18.95 -2.83
C ALA A 390 -7.52 19.74 -1.66
N ALA A 391 -8.34 20.60 -1.04
CA ALA A 391 -8.03 21.23 0.24
C ALA A 391 -8.38 20.29 1.39
N ILE A 392 -7.59 20.32 2.46
CA ILE A 392 -7.84 19.56 3.69
C ILE A 392 -7.95 20.57 4.82
N HIS A 393 -9.15 20.67 5.41
CA HIS A 393 -9.46 21.51 6.54
C HIS A 393 -8.65 21.09 7.76
N LYS A 394 -8.18 22.08 8.52
CA LYS A 394 -7.46 21.88 9.77
C LYS A 394 -8.46 21.64 10.90
N VAL A 395 -8.52 20.40 11.38
CA VAL A 395 -9.41 19.95 12.44
C VAL A 395 -9.19 20.75 13.74
N THR A 396 -10.29 21.15 14.36
CA THR A 396 -10.38 21.92 15.60
C THR A 396 -11.21 21.17 16.66
N GLU A 397 -11.31 21.71 17.87
CA GLU A 397 -12.09 21.09 18.96
C GLU A 397 -13.61 21.05 18.68
N ASP A 398 -14.10 21.93 17.80
CA ASP A 398 -15.51 21.98 17.40
C ASP A 398 -15.84 20.96 16.29
N ASP A 399 -14.83 20.36 15.69
CA ASP A 399 -14.98 19.40 14.60
C ASP A 399 -15.21 17.98 15.14
N MET A 400 -15.91 17.17 14.35
CA MET A 400 -16.24 15.81 14.76
C MET A 400 -15.01 14.89 14.83
N PRO A 401 -14.98 13.93 15.77
CA PRO A 401 -13.80 13.12 16.07
C PRO A 401 -13.43 12.10 14.97
N TRP A 402 -14.30 11.88 13.99
CA TRP A 402 -14.01 11.07 12.81
C TRP A 402 -13.32 11.85 11.68
N LEU A 403 -13.02 13.13 11.88
CA LEU A 403 -12.29 13.97 10.94
C LEU A 403 -10.79 14.02 11.28
N SER A 404 -9.95 14.12 10.26
CA SER A 404 -8.51 14.24 10.41
C SER A 404 -7.91 15.22 9.41
N ASP A 405 -7.01 16.08 9.89
CA ASP A 405 -6.19 16.96 9.07
C ASP A 405 -4.86 16.31 8.63
N GLN A 406 -4.70 15.00 8.86
CA GLN A 406 -3.49 14.27 8.47
C GLN A 406 -3.38 14.12 6.95
N GLN A 407 -2.59 15.00 6.34
CA GLN A 407 -2.47 15.04 4.88
C GLN A 407 -1.50 14.00 4.30
N ALA A 408 -0.70 13.32 5.13
CA ALA A 408 0.41 12.48 4.65
C ALA A 408 -0.05 11.38 3.68
N ILE A 409 -1.19 10.74 3.96
CA ILE A 409 -1.74 9.70 3.09
C ILE A 409 -2.30 10.32 1.82
N VAL A 410 -3.14 11.35 1.94
CA VAL A 410 -3.76 12.02 0.78
C VAL A 410 -2.68 12.51 -0.18
N ARG A 411 -1.70 13.26 0.31
CA ARG A 411 -0.60 13.83 -0.50
C ARG A 411 0.37 12.80 -1.05
N SER A 412 0.38 11.56 -0.54
CA SER A 412 1.14 10.47 -1.17
C SER A 412 0.58 10.05 -2.53
N TYR A 413 -0.64 10.48 -2.85
CA TYR A 413 -1.33 10.23 -4.12
C TYR A 413 -1.39 11.44 -5.06
N ASP A 414 -0.65 12.51 -4.77
CA ASP A 414 -0.47 13.63 -5.70
C ASP A 414 0.01 13.09 -7.06
N GLN A 415 -0.58 13.57 -8.16
CA GLN A 415 -0.29 13.12 -9.53
C GLN A 415 -0.51 11.61 -9.81
N SER A 416 -1.24 10.89 -8.96
CA SER A 416 -1.44 9.44 -9.12
C SER A 416 -2.71 9.05 -9.90
N ASN A 417 -3.49 10.02 -10.40
CA ASN A 417 -4.86 9.82 -10.90
C ASN A 417 -5.82 9.20 -9.86
N THR A 418 -5.55 9.36 -8.56
CA THR A 418 -6.54 9.11 -7.51
C THR A 418 -7.60 10.19 -7.52
N VAL A 419 -8.87 9.79 -7.43
CA VAL A 419 -9.99 10.71 -7.33
C VAL A 419 -10.33 10.95 -5.87
N ILE A 420 -10.49 12.22 -5.51
CA ILE A 420 -11.12 12.63 -4.28
C ILE A 420 -12.62 12.73 -4.52
N ALA A 421 -13.41 12.01 -3.71
CA ALA A 421 -14.87 12.10 -3.74
C ALA A 421 -15.38 12.79 -2.47
N TYR A 422 -16.23 13.80 -2.61
CA TYR A 422 -16.69 14.58 -1.47
C TYR A 422 -18.02 14.05 -0.93
N VAL A 423 -18.05 13.65 0.33
CA VAL A 423 -19.24 13.09 1.01
C VAL A 423 -19.73 14.03 2.10
N ASP A 424 -21.01 13.94 2.44
CA ASP A 424 -21.54 14.58 3.66
C ASP A 424 -20.87 13.94 4.89
N GLY A 425 -20.18 14.76 5.69
CA GLY A 425 -19.48 14.33 6.89
C GLY A 425 -20.39 14.05 8.09
N GLN A 426 -21.70 14.27 7.98
CA GLN A 426 -22.68 13.98 9.04
C GLN A 426 -22.36 14.70 10.37
N ASN A 427 -21.82 15.91 10.30
CA ASN A 427 -21.29 16.62 11.47
C ASN A 427 -22.35 17.30 12.35
N SER A 428 -23.63 17.13 12.05
CA SER A 428 -24.70 17.45 13.00
C SER A 428 -24.68 16.39 14.10
N GLY A 429 -24.15 16.76 15.27
CA GLY A 429 -24.09 15.94 16.47
C GLY A 429 -23.78 16.75 17.72
N PHE A 430 -23.74 16.06 18.85
CA PHE A 430 -23.31 16.61 20.14
C PHE A 430 -22.80 15.49 21.06
N GLN A 431 -21.97 15.85 22.02
CA GLN A 431 -21.62 14.96 23.13
C GLN A 431 -22.68 15.06 24.22
N LEU A 432 -23.33 13.94 24.50
CA LEU A 432 -24.21 13.79 25.65
C LEU A 432 -23.37 13.44 26.88
N SER A 433 -23.59 14.15 27.98
CA SER A 433 -23.08 13.81 29.30
C SER A 433 -24.27 13.70 30.26
N VAL A 434 -24.39 12.55 30.92
CA VAL A 434 -25.47 12.23 31.86
C VAL A 434 -24.84 11.99 33.22
N GLU A 435 -25.34 12.67 34.25
CA GLU A 435 -24.99 12.37 35.64
C GLU A 435 -25.70 11.08 36.05
N THR A 436 -24.93 10.06 36.40
CA THR A 436 -25.43 8.71 36.70
C THR A 436 -25.62 8.44 38.19
N GLY A 437 -25.41 9.44 39.06
CA GLY A 437 -25.55 9.29 40.51
C GLY A 437 -24.52 8.33 41.14
N LEU A 438 -24.75 7.91 42.39
CA LEU A 438 -23.95 6.89 43.07
C LEU A 438 -24.39 5.50 42.59
N ILE A 439 -23.85 5.04 41.46
CA ILE A 439 -24.05 3.64 41.03
C ILE A 439 -23.24 2.73 41.95
N ASP A 440 -23.89 1.74 42.55
CA ASP A 440 -23.23 0.65 43.26
C ASP A 440 -22.50 -0.21 42.21
N PHE A 441 -21.18 -0.03 42.06
CA PHE A 441 -20.32 -0.66 41.04
C PHE A 441 -20.29 -2.20 41.09
N ASN A 442 -21.00 -2.82 42.04
CA ASN A 442 -21.11 -4.26 42.17
C ASN A 442 -21.98 -4.93 41.08
N THR A 443 -22.76 -4.17 40.31
CA THR A 443 -23.47 -4.68 39.13
C THR A 443 -23.18 -3.83 37.90
N PRO A 444 -22.53 -4.37 36.85
CA PRO A 444 -22.26 -3.61 35.62
C PRO A 444 -23.58 -3.39 34.85
N ILE A 445 -24.22 -2.25 35.07
CA ILE A 445 -25.37 -1.81 34.28
C ILE A 445 -24.87 -0.89 33.17
N ILE A 446 -25.09 -1.30 31.92
CA ILE A 446 -24.83 -0.46 30.75
C ILE A 446 -26.09 0.34 30.47
N HIS A 447 -26.00 1.67 30.57
CA HIS A 447 -27.06 2.57 30.11
C HIS A 447 -26.89 2.85 28.61
N TYR A 448 -28.00 3.07 27.92
CA TYR A 448 -28.03 3.41 26.50
C TYR A 448 -28.80 4.71 26.28
N ALA A 449 -28.18 5.64 25.56
CA ALA A 449 -28.85 6.80 24.98
C ALA A 449 -29.54 6.38 23.68
N VAL A 450 -30.87 6.31 23.71
CA VAL A 450 -31.72 5.98 22.56
C VAL A 450 -32.37 7.27 22.09
N ILE A 451 -32.00 7.71 20.90
CA ILE A 451 -32.60 8.86 20.25
C ILE A 451 -33.32 8.43 18.97
N SER A 452 -34.54 8.90 18.80
CA SER A 452 -35.40 8.57 17.67
C SER A 452 -35.91 9.84 17.02
N ASP A 453 -36.04 9.82 15.70
CA ASP A 453 -36.72 10.86 14.93
C ASP A 453 -38.20 10.51 14.81
N SER A 454 -39.10 11.41 15.19
CA SER A 454 -40.54 11.22 15.00
C SER A 454 -40.99 11.47 13.55
N GLU A 455 -40.14 12.05 12.71
CA GLU A 455 -40.42 12.31 11.30
C GLU A 455 -39.80 11.27 10.36
N SER A 456 -39.04 10.29 10.86
CA SER A 456 -38.46 9.21 10.06
C SER A 456 -38.31 7.90 10.84
N ASP A 457 -37.75 6.87 10.21
CA ASP A 457 -37.35 5.60 10.87
C ASP A 457 -35.95 5.68 11.49
N TRP A 458 -35.34 6.87 11.53
CA TRP A 458 -34.03 7.07 12.11
C TRP A 458 -34.07 6.87 13.63
N VAL A 459 -33.29 5.91 14.11
CA VAL A 459 -33.06 5.66 15.53
C VAL A 459 -31.57 5.41 15.74
N LEU A 460 -30.99 6.10 16.72
CA LEU A 460 -29.63 5.91 17.19
C LEU A 460 -29.68 5.42 18.64
N SER A 461 -28.89 4.40 18.96
CA SER A 461 -28.82 3.80 20.28
C SER A 461 -27.36 3.61 20.65
N GLU A 462 -26.86 4.43 21.56
CA GLU A 462 -25.45 4.46 21.95
C GLU A 462 -25.28 4.07 23.41
N ALA A 463 -24.34 3.16 23.68
CA ALA A 463 -23.98 2.82 25.05
C ALA A 463 -23.26 4.00 25.71
N LEU A 464 -23.68 4.36 26.92
CA LEU A 464 -23.01 5.37 27.71
C LEU A 464 -21.70 4.81 28.26
N GLN A 465 -20.61 5.57 28.04
CA GLN A 465 -19.27 5.26 28.52
C GLN A 465 -19.04 6.00 29.84
N TYR A 466 -18.77 5.25 30.90
CA TYR A 466 -18.42 5.83 32.20
C TYR A 466 -16.98 6.30 32.20
N ASP A 467 -16.77 7.51 32.68
CA ASP A 467 -15.43 8.04 32.88
C ASP A 467 -14.76 7.33 34.07
N GLN A 468 -13.53 6.87 33.88
CA GLN A 468 -12.74 6.24 34.95
C GLN A 468 -12.28 7.27 35.99
N GLU A 469 -12.13 8.53 35.59
CA GLU A 469 -11.72 9.64 36.46
C GLU A 469 -12.92 10.29 37.17
N ASN A 470 -14.11 10.24 36.55
CA ASN A 470 -15.34 10.78 37.11
C ASN A 470 -16.52 9.81 36.93
N PRO A 471 -16.63 8.78 37.79
CA PRO A 471 -17.58 7.70 37.59
C PRO A 471 -19.04 8.10 37.87
N HIS A 472 -19.27 9.36 38.27
CA HIS A 472 -20.60 9.96 38.39
C HIS A 472 -21.18 10.45 37.07
N PHE A 473 -20.38 10.46 36.00
CA PHE A 473 -20.83 10.86 34.67
C PHE A 473 -20.59 9.76 33.66
N ALA A 474 -21.57 9.59 32.79
CA ALA A 474 -21.44 8.75 31.61
C ALA A 474 -21.68 9.58 30.36
N THR A 475 -20.91 9.31 29.31
CA THR A 475 -20.92 10.11 28.09
C THR A 475 -21.20 9.26 26.86
N ALA A 476 -21.82 9.86 25.85
CA ALA A 476 -21.97 9.28 24.53
C ALA A 476 -21.88 10.37 23.46
N GLN A 477 -21.20 10.08 22.36
CA GLN A 477 -21.20 10.94 21.19
C GLN A 477 -22.37 10.55 20.29
N LEU A 478 -23.29 11.49 20.08
CA LEU A 478 -24.46 11.33 19.23
C LEU A 478 -24.23 12.15 17.96
N GLY A 479 -24.42 11.56 16.78
CA GLY A 479 -24.19 12.23 15.50
C GLY A 479 -25.03 11.68 14.35
N GLY A 480 -24.97 12.35 13.20
CA GLY A 480 -25.72 11.96 12.00
C GLY A 480 -27.21 12.26 12.07
N PHE A 481 -27.58 13.36 12.72
CA PHE A 481 -28.97 13.81 12.88
C PHE A 481 -29.59 14.24 11.53
N PRO A 482 -30.77 13.73 11.16
CA PRO A 482 -31.56 14.25 10.04
C PRO A 482 -31.78 15.77 10.11
N GLN A 483 -31.52 16.50 9.02
CA GLN A 483 -31.59 17.98 9.01
C GLN A 483 -32.97 18.57 9.38
N LYS A 484 -34.06 17.84 9.10
CA LYS A 484 -35.43 18.30 9.35
C LYS A 484 -36.17 17.48 10.42
N GLY A 485 -35.47 16.58 11.10
CA GLY A 485 -36.08 15.67 12.06
C GLY A 485 -36.50 16.35 13.37
N LYS A 486 -37.32 15.62 14.13
CA LYS A 486 -37.71 15.97 15.50
C LYS A 486 -37.33 14.82 16.40
N PHE A 487 -36.45 15.10 17.34
CA PHE A 487 -35.75 14.06 18.07
C PHE A 487 -36.29 13.91 19.49
N THR A 488 -36.40 12.66 19.89
CA THR A 488 -36.76 12.25 21.24
C THR A 488 -35.64 11.40 21.80
N LEU A 489 -35.01 11.85 22.90
CA LEU A 489 -33.92 11.15 23.58
C LEU A 489 -34.43 10.50 24.87
N GLN A 490 -34.10 9.22 25.03
CA GLN A 490 -34.38 8.42 26.22
C GLN A 490 -33.11 7.71 26.68
N ILE A 491 -32.87 7.66 27.99
CA ILE A 491 -31.84 6.80 28.58
C ILE A 491 -32.48 5.50 29.03
N THR A 492 -31.93 4.36 28.61
CA THR A 492 -32.52 3.03 28.88
C THR A 492 -31.49 2.06 29.46
N SER A 493 -31.94 1.15 30.32
CA SER A 493 -31.12 0.05 30.87
C SER A 493 -31.75 -1.31 30.55
N PRO A 494 -31.19 -2.10 29.61
CA PRO A 494 -31.68 -3.45 29.36
C PRO A 494 -31.44 -4.34 30.59
N GLY A 495 -32.49 -5.02 31.06
CA GLY A 495 -32.43 -5.97 32.18
C GLY A 495 -33.30 -5.61 33.39
N TYR A 496 -33.87 -4.40 33.44
CA TYR A 496 -34.80 -3.98 34.49
C TYR A 496 -36.11 -3.49 33.87
N THR A 497 -37.24 -3.89 34.45
CA THR A 497 -38.57 -3.69 33.84
C THR A 497 -39.04 -2.22 33.79
N HIS A 498 -38.34 -1.26 34.42
CA HIS A 498 -38.85 0.11 34.57
C HIS A 498 -37.78 1.24 34.63
N HIS A 499 -36.71 1.19 33.85
CA HIS A 499 -35.74 2.31 33.79
C HIS A 499 -35.50 2.78 32.34
N SER A 500 -36.52 3.44 31.77
CA SER A 500 -36.38 4.33 30.62
C SER A 500 -36.73 5.74 31.08
N GLU A 501 -35.79 6.67 30.99
CA GLU A 501 -35.96 8.06 31.36
C GLU A 501 -35.97 8.94 30.11
N LEU A 502 -37.03 9.73 29.94
CA LEU A 502 -37.18 10.66 28.84
C LEU A 502 -36.39 11.93 29.15
N VAL A 503 -35.39 12.25 28.31
CA VAL A 503 -34.52 13.41 28.47
C VAL A 503 -35.16 14.62 27.78
N PHE A 504 -35.58 14.46 26.52
CA PHE A 504 -36.39 15.43 25.79
C PHE A 504 -37.23 14.73 24.71
N GLN A 505 -38.24 15.43 24.19
CA GLN A 505 -39.17 14.91 23.19
C GLN A 505 -39.42 15.93 22.08
N ASP A 506 -39.43 15.44 20.83
CA ASP A 506 -39.80 16.16 19.62
C ASP A 506 -39.11 17.52 19.40
N LEU A 507 -37.83 17.61 19.76
CA LEU A 507 -37.02 18.82 19.56
C LEU A 507 -36.29 18.78 18.21
N THR A 508 -36.23 19.91 17.51
CA THR A 508 -35.37 20.04 16.33
C THR A 508 -33.90 20.08 16.74
N PHE A 509 -32.99 19.79 15.80
CA PHE A 509 -31.56 19.85 16.09
C PHE A 509 -31.10 21.22 16.62
N GLU A 510 -31.60 22.31 16.02
CA GLU A 510 -31.33 23.68 16.50
C GLU A 510 -31.84 23.92 17.93
N GLN A 511 -33.00 23.35 18.29
CA GLN A 511 -33.51 23.43 19.66
C GLN A 511 -32.66 22.64 20.65
N ILE A 512 -32.11 21.50 20.24
CA ILE A 512 -31.20 20.70 21.06
C ILE A 512 -29.88 21.44 21.29
N GLN A 513 -29.31 22.04 20.25
CA GLN A 513 -28.08 22.85 20.37
C GLN A 513 -28.26 24.06 21.28
N ASN A 514 -29.45 24.66 21.26
CA ASN A 514 -29.81 25.79 22.12
C ASN A 514 -30.46 25.34 23.43
N TRP A 515 -30.48 24.04 23.73
CA TRP A 515 -31.12 23.53 24.93
C TRP A 515 -30.30 23.96 26.13
N SER A 516 -30.84 24.92 26.88
CA SER A 516 -30.17 25.53 28.01
C SER A 516 -29.82 24.47 29.05
N THR A 517 -28.51 24.24 29.21
CA THR A 517 -27.93 23.53 30.34
C THR A 517 -28.48 24.17 31.62
N PRO A 518 -29.00 23.39 32.59
CA PRO A 518 -29.12 23.89 33.96
C PRO A 518 -27.78 24.50 34.34
N THR A 519 -27.80 25.67 35.00
CA THR A 519 -26.65 26.58 35.24
C THR A 519 -25.51 25.98 36.11
N GLN A 520 -25.46 24.66 36.25
CA GLN A 520 -24.35 23.92 36.82
C GLN A 520 -23.93 22.83 35.83
N MET A 521 -23.03 23.17 34.90
CA MET A 521 -21.90 22.27 34.76
C MET A 521 -21.13 22.41 36.07
N ALA A 522 -21.22 21.41 36.95
CA ALA A 522 -20.46 21.44 38.19
C ALA A 522 -18.99 21.68 37.83
N GLU A 523 -18.37 22.63 38.53
CA GLU A 523 -16.91 22.82 38.48
C GLU A 523 -16.24 21.45 38.53
N ARG A 524 -15.31 21.22 37.61
CA ARG A 524 -14.39 20.08 37.66
C ARG A 524 -13.81 20.09 39.08
N VAL A 525 -14.27 19.17 39.94
CA VAL A 525 -13.80 19.10 41.31
C VAL A 525 -12.30 18.90 41.21
N GLU A 526 -11.52 19.79 41.85
CA GLU A 526 -10.07 19.68 41.90
C GLU A 526 -9.67 18.23 42.25
N PRO A 527 -8.55 17.71 41.70
CA PRO A 527 -8.12 16.35 41.97
C PRO A 527 -8.12 16.08 43.48
N GLU A 528 -8.60 14.90 43.90
CA GLU A 528 -8.61 14.51 45.31
C GLU A 528 -7.24 14.83 45.93
N PRO A 529 -7.20 15.45 47.14
CA PRO A 529 -5.94 15.72 47.80
C PRO A 529 -5.15 14.41 47.92
N GLU A 530 -3.83 14.48 47.70
CA GLU A 530 -2.94 13.31 47.78
C GLU A 530 -3.24 12.49 49.04
N ARG A 531 -3.66 11.24 48.85
CA ARG A 531 -4.00 10.32 49.94
C ARG A 531 -2.83 10.21 50.90
N SER A 532 -3.12 10.25 52.20
CA SER A 532 -2.08 10.21 53.22
C SER A 532 -1.40 8.84 53.26
N GLU A 533 -0.12 8.78 53.65
CA GLU A 533 0.62 7.51 53.82
C GLU A 533 -0.10 6.53 54.79
N GLN A 534 -0.96 7.04 55.67
CA GLN A 534 -1.78 6.22 56.57
C GLN A 534 -2.92 5.49 55.83
N GLU A 535 -3.54 6.12 54.83
CA GLU A 535 -4.61 5.51 54.02
C GLU A 535 -4.03 4.45 53.08
N LEU A 536 -2.87 4.72 52.46
CA LEU A 536 -2.16 3.75 51.64
C LEU A 536 -1.72 2.52 52.44
N ASN A 537 -1.20 2.72 53.66
CA ASN A 537 -0.84 1.61 54.55
C ASN A 537 -2.06 0.83 55.06
N ALA A 538 -3.21 1.47 55.26
CA ALA A 538 -4.42 0.78 55.68
C ALA A 538 -4.94 -0.15 54.56
N GLU A 539 -4.86 0.28 53.30
CA GLU A 539 -5.29 -0.48 52.13
C GLU A 539 -4.35 -1.66 51.82
N GLU A 540 -3.02 -1.48 51.95
CA GLU A 540 -2.05 -2.58 51.86
C GLU A 540 -2.25 -3.64 52.94
N ASN A 541 -2.51 -3.22 54.18
CA ASN A 541 -2.81 -4.14 55.28
C ASN A 541 -4.11 -4.90 55.05
N LEU A 542 -5.15 -4.25 54.51
CA LEU A 542 -6.42 -4.89 54.16
C LEU A 542 -6.25 -5.90 53.02
N SER A 543 -5.44 -5.57 52.02
CA SER A 543 -5.10 -6.44 50.90
C SER A 543 -4.33 -7.69 51.35
N GLN A 544 -3.35 -7.53 52.25
CA GLN A 544 -2.63 -8.66 52.87
C GLN A 544 -3.55 -9.52 53.73
N TYR A 545 -4.47 -8.92 54.50
CA TYR A 545 -5.44 -9.67 55.30
C TYR A 545 -6.38 -10.48 54.39
N MET A 546 -6.86 -9.88 53.30
CA MET A 546 -7.73 -10.55 52.32
C MET A 546 -7.00 -11.66 51.55
N SER A 547 -5.70 -11.53 51.29
CA SER A 547 -4.92 -12.60 50.65
C SER A 547 -4.70 -13.80 51.58
N LEU A 548 -4.43 -13.55 52.87
CA LEU A 548 -4.33 -14.59 53.89
C LEU A 548 -5.66 -15.34 54.06
N TRP A 549 -6.78 -14.63 54.08
CA TRP A 549 -8.12 -15.22 54.13
C TRP A 549 -8.45 -16.09 52.90
N LYS A 550 -8.06 -15.67 51.69
CA LYS A 550 -8.24 -16.50 50.48
C LYS A 550 -7.40 -17.77 50.54
N GLN A 551 -6.20 -17.70 51.11
CA GLN A 551 -5.30 -18.84 51.27
C GLN A 551 -5.82 -19.87 52.30
N GLU A 552 -6.42 -19.41 53.40
CA GLU A 552 -7.05 -20.30 54.39
C GLU A 552 -8.38 -20.91 53.92
N LEU A 553 -9.11 -20.22 53.05
CA LEU A 553 -10.37 -20.70 52.46
C LEU A 553 -10.17 -21.54 51.18
N GLY A 554 -8.93 -21.68 50.69
CA GLY A 554 -8.61 -22.48 49.50
C GLY A 554 -9.18 -21.93 48.19
N MET A 555 -9.32 -20.60 48.08
CA MET A 555 -9.75 -19.90 46.86
C MET A 555 -8.60 -19.39 46.01
#